data_AF-A0A3D4AW62-F1
#
_entry.id   AF-A0A3D4AW62-F1
#
_cell.length_a   1.000
_cell.length_b   1.000
_cell.length_c   1.000
_cell.angle_alpha   90.00
_cell.angle_beta   90.00
_cell.angle_gamma   90.00
#
_symmetry.space_group_name_H-M   'P 1'
#
loop_
_entity.id
_entity.type
_entity.pdbx_description
1 polymer ?
#
loop_
_entity_poly.entity_id
_entity_poly.type
_entity_poly.pdbx_seq_one_letter_code
_entity_poly.pdbx_strand_id
1 'polypeptide(L)'
;VSIPELETWIETWAFSETIHSRSYTHIIRNVTQAPELIFDDIVSNDKISERADAVTTYYDDLINSVSLYNLYGEGKHEINGQTVVVNLFELKKKLYLAMMSVNILEAIRFYVSFACSFAFAERELMEGNAKIIRLKSCQSCTHNSKILKTNQAKSNTNNVINLCGTTHKITKNATQLKIAA
;
A
#
# COMPACT_ATOMS: atom_id res chain seq x y z
N VAL A 1 -19.17 -4.03 -0.02
CA VAL A 1 -18.68 -5.29 -0.62
C VAL A 1 -19.85 -6.25 -0.67
N SER A 2 -19.96 -7.14 -1.66
CA SER A 2 -21.18 -7.95 -1.86
C SER A 2 -20.95 -9.47 -1.81
N ILE A 3 -19.73 -9.91 -1.49
CA ILE A 3 -19.39 -11.33 -1.31
C ILE A 3 -18.62 -11.49 0.02
N PRO A 4 -18.99 -12.49 0.85
CA PRO A 4 -18.50 -12.58 2.24
C PRO A 4 -17.01 -12.87 2.35
N GLU A 5 -16.45 -13.64 1.42
CA GLU A 5 -15.03 -13.98 1.39
C GLU A 5 -14.14 -12.76 1.14
N LEU A 6 -14.62 -11.80 0.33
CA LEU A 6 -13.88 -10.57 0.05
C LEU A 6 -13.98 -9.59 1.20
N GLU A 7 -15.15 -9.50 1.84
CA GLU A 7 -15.37 -8.67 3.02
C GLU A 7 -14.45 -9.10 4.17
N THR A 8 -14.47 -10.39 4.49
CA THR A 8 -13.60 -10.99 5.52
C THR A 8 -12.12 -10.76 5.19
N TRP A 9 -11.77 -10.85 3.90
CA TRP A 9 -10.39 -10.61 3.46
C TRP A 9 -9.95 -9.16 3.66
N ILE A 10 -10.81 -8.19 3.33
CA ILE A 10 -10.51 -6.76 3.51
C ILE A 10 -10.30 -6.44 4.99
N GLU A 11 -11.14 -6.96 5.88
CA GLU A 11 -10.98 -6.79 7.33
C GLU A 11 -9.68 -7.40 7.85
N THR A 12 -9.37 -8.62 7.41
CA THR A 12 -8.12 -9.31 7.78
C THR A 12 -6.89 -8.55 7.28
N TRP A 13 -6.96 -8.02 6.05
CA TRP A 13 -5.91 -7.20 5.46
C TRP A 13 -5.71 -5.91 6.25
N ALA A 14 -6.78 -5.15 6.52
CA ALA A 14 -6.71 -3.93 7.34
C ALA A 14 -6.15 -4.22 8.75
N PHE A 15 -6.56 -5.32 9.38
CA PHE A 15 -6.00 -5.76 10.66
C PHE A 15 -4.49 -5.99 10.57
N SER A 16 -4.00 -6.64 9.52
CA SER A 16 -2.56 -6.87 9.35
C SER A 16 -1.75 -5.57 9.22
N GLU A 17 -2.30 -4.53 8.59
CA GLU A 17 -1.66 -3.21 8.50
C GLU A 17 -1.54 -2.51 9.86
N THR A 18 -2.47 -2.78 10.80
CA THR A 18 -2.32 -2.31 12.19
C THR A 18 -1.11 -2.96 12.87
N ILE A 19 -0.85 -4.25 12.60
CA ILE A 19 0.33 -4.96 13.11
C ILE A 19 1.61 -4.38 12.49
N HIS A 20 1.58 -3.99 11.22
CA HIS A 20 2.70 -3.31 10.58
C HIS A 20 3.05 -1.98 11.27
N SER A 21 2.03 -1.17 11.57
CA SER A 21 2.17 0.13 12.25
C SER A 21 2.71 -0.02 13.67
N ARG A 22 2.18 -0.99 14.43
CA ARG A 22 2.69 -1.35 15.77
C ARG A 22 4.15 -1.80 15.73
N SER A 23 4.51 -2.56 14.71
CA SER A 23 5.89 -3.02 14.53
C SER A 23 6.86 -1.86 14.25
N TYR A 24 6.43 -0.84 13.48
CA TYR A 24 7.25 0.36 13.29
C TYR A 24 7.40 1.17 14.57
N THR A 25 6.33 1.31 15.35
CA THR A 25 6.41 1.93 16.69
C THR A 25 7.41 1.21 17.58
N HIS A 26 7.38 -0.13 17.57
CA HIS A 26 8.33 -0.95 18.32
C HIS A 26 9.78 -0.71 17.85
N ILE A 27 10.04 -0.66 16.54
CA ILE A 27 11.37 -0.38 16.00
C ILE A 27 11.84 1.01 16.46
N ILE A 28 11.05 2.07 16.20
CA ILE A 28 11.40 3.46 16.48
C ILE A 28 11.77 3.65 17.96
N ARG A 29 10.93 3.15 18.87
CA ARG A 29 11.17 3.26 20.32
C ARG A 29 12.42 2.54 20.82
N ASN A 30 12.93 1.57 20.07
CA ASN A 30 14.13 0.81 20.45
C ASN A 30 15.43 1.35 19.80
N VAL A 31 15.33 2.32 18.88
CA VAL A 31 16.51 2.86 18.15
C VAL A 31 16.80 4.33 18.46
N THR A 32 15.86 5.05 19.07
CA THR A 32 16.02 6.44 19.50
C THR A 32 15.48 6.65 20.91
N GLN A 33 16.05 7.60 21.64
CA GLN A 33 15.57 8.02 22.96
C GLN A 33 14.37 8.98 22.86
N ALA A 34 14.18 9.63 21.71
CA ALA A 34 13.12 10.61 21.46
C ALA A 34 12.26 10.18 20.25
N PRO A 35 11.42 9.15 20.41
CA PRO A 35 10.57 8.63 19.31
C PRO A 35 9.53 9.63 18.81
N GLU A 36 9.07 10.55 19.67
CA GLU A 36 8.10 11.60 19.34
C GLU A 36 8.55 12.48 18.17
N LEU A 37 9.84 12.85 18.12
CA LEU A 37 10.39 13.69 17.05
C LEU A 37 10.25 13.02 15.67
N ILE A 38 10.36 11.68 15.63
CA ILE A 38 10.19 10.92 14.39
C ILE A 38 8.71 10.86 13.99
N PHE A 39 7.79 10.72 14.96
CA PHE A 39 6.36 10.72 14.66
C PHE A 39 5.87 12.08 14.17
N ASP A 40 6.35 13.16 14.77
CA ASP A 40 6.02 14.52 14.34
C ASP A 40 6.56 14.78 12.92
N ASP A 41 7.81 14.39 12.65
CA ASP A 41 8.42 14.55 11.32
C ASP A 41 7.68 13.77 10.23
N ILE A 42 7.12 12.59 10.52
CA ILE A 42 6.32 11.83 9.54
C ILE A 42 5.14 12.66 9.01
N VAL A 43 4.54 13.52 9.85
CA VAL A 43 3.39 14.35 9.49
C VAL A 43 3.82 15.67 8.87
N SER A 44 4.87 16.31 9.39
CA SER A 44 5.30 17.64 8.94
C SER A 44 6.24 17.63 7.73
N ASN A 45 6.79 16.47 7.35
CA ASN A 45 7.75 16.40 6.26
C ASN A 45 7.09 16.48 4.89
N ASP A 46 7.34 17.56 4.16
CA ASP A 46 6.78 17.84 2.83
C ASP A 46 6.96 16.67 1.84
N LYS A 47 8.11 15.98 1.88
CA LYS A 47 8.38 14.86 0.96
C LYS A 47 7.63 13.59 1.34
N ILE A 48 7.30 13.41 2.62
CA ILE A 48 6.42 12.32 3.05
C ILE A 48 4.98 12.67 2.68
N SER A 49 4.53 13.90 2.96
CA SER A 49 3.20 14.38 2.62
C SER A 49 2.91 14.27 1.12
N GLU A 50 3.81 14.76 0.26
CA GLU A 50 3.67 14.70 -1.20
C GLU A 50 3.42 13.26 -1.70
N ARG A 51 4.09 12.27 -1.11
CA ARG A 51 3.91 10.86 -1.47
C ARG A 51 2.62 10.27 -0.89
N ALA A 52 2.22 10.71 0.29
CA ALA A 52 0.98 10.29 0.95
C ALA A 52 -0.24 10.81 0.17
N ASP A 53 -0.25 12.10 -0.19
CA ASP A 53 -1.30 12.75 -0.97
C ASP A 53 -1.56 12.04 -2.30
N ALA A 54 -0.48 11.63 -2.99
CA ALA A 54 -0.58 10.87 -4.23
C ALA A 54 -1.27 9.50 -4.08
N VAL A 55 -1.31 8.92 -2.88
CA VAL A 55 -2.06 7.67 -2.59
C VAL A 55 -3.48 7.98 -2.14
N THR A 56 -3.62 8.91 -1.18
CA THR A 56 -4.89 9.18 -0.48
C THR A 56 -5.92 9.82 -1.39
N THR A 57 -5.51 10.64 -2.35
CA THR A 57 -6.43 11.29 -3.31
C THR A 57 -7.42 10.31 -3.95
N TYR A 58 -6.94 9.14 -4.38
CA TYR A 58 -7.82 8.13 -5.00
C TYR A 58 -8.79 7.47 -4.02
N TYR A 59 -8.38 7.32 -2.76
CA TYR A 59 -9.25 6.83 -1.70
C TYR A 59 -10.32 7.86 -1.34
N ASP A 60 -9.92 9.12 -1.16
CA ASP A 60 -10.83 10.21 -0.80
C ASP A 60 -11.88 10.42 -1.91
N ASP A 61 -11.45 10.43 -3.17
CA ASP A 61 -12.34 10.52 -4.33
C ASP A 61 -13.36 9.38 -4.39
N LEU A 62 -12.92 8.15 -4.08
CA LEU A 62 -13.80 6.99 -4.03
C LEU A 62 -14.80 7.09 -2.88
N ILE A 63 -14.32 7.39 -1.67
CA ILE A 63 -15.15 7.50 -0.46
C ILE A 63 -16.23 8.57 -0.64
N ASN A 64 -15.85 9.73 -1.18
CA ASN A 64 -16.78 10.82 -1.47
C ASN A 64 -17.85 10.39 -2.48
N SER A 65 -17.43 9.72 -3.56
CA SER A 65 -18.35 9.28 -4.61
C SER A 65 -19.29 8.16 -4.14
N VAL A 66 -18.80 7.23 -3.31
CA VAL A 66 -19.61 6.18 -2.68
C VAL A 66 -20.62 6.80 -1.73
N SER A 67 -20.21 7.79 -0.92
CA SER A 67 -21.09 8.49 0.01
C SER A 67 -22.25 9.17 -0.72
N LEU A 68 -21.95 9.88 -1.82
CA LEU A 68 -22.97 10.51 -2.66
C LEU A 68 -23.91 9.48 -3.29
N TYR A 69 -23.38 8.36 -3.78
CA TYR A 69 -24.19 7.28 -4.35
C TYR A 69 -25.12 6.64 -3.31
N ASN A 70 -24.64 6.40 -2.09
CA ASN A 70 -25.45 5.80 -1.03
C ASN A 70 -26.56 6.74 -0.53
N LEU A 71 -26.33 8.05 -0.55
CA LEU A 71 -27.30 9.05 -0.09
C LEU A 71 -28.37 9.37 -1.14
N TYR A 72 -27.97 9.55 -2.40
CA TYR A 72 -28.86 10.09 -3.44
C TYR A 72 -29.19 9.10 -4.56
N GLY A 73 -28.43 8.01 -4.69
CA GLY A 73 -28.57 7.07 -5.80
C GLY A 73 -28.06 7.62 -7.14
N GLU A 74 -28.24 6.84 -8.21
CA GLU A 74 -27.83 7.22 -9.56
C GLU A 74 -28.77 8.29 -10.14
N GLY A 75 -28.21 9.34 -10.73
CA GLY A 75 -28.98 10.44 -11.30
C GLY A 75 -28.30 11.80 -11.21
N LYS A 76 -29.05 12.84 -11.60
CA LYS A 76 -28.65 14.24 -11.41
C LYS A 76 -29.35 14.78 -10.18
N HIS A 77 -28.58 15.29 -9.24
CA HIS A 77 -29.08 15.82 -7.96
C HIS A 77 -28.63 17.26 -7.81
N GLU A 78 -29.46 18.11 -7.21
CA GLU A 78 -29.04 19.45 -6.78
C GLU A 78 -28.72 19.43 -5.29
N ILE A 79 -27.47 19.71 -4.96
CA ILE A 79 -26.96 19.73 -3.59
C ILE A 79 -26.36 21.13 -3.37
N ASN A 80 -26.89 21.88 -2.41
CA ASN A 80 -26.43 23.24 -2.09
C ASN A 80 -26.39 24.20 -3.31
N GLY A 81 -27.34 24.05 -4.24
CA GLY A 81 -27.40 24.85 -5.47
C GLY A 81 -26.40 24.43 -6.56
N GLN A 82 -25.68 23.32 -6.39
CA GLN A 82 -24.80 22.74 -7.41
C GLN A 82 -25.40 21.44 -7.96
N THR A 83 -25.39 21.29 -9.28
CA THR A 83 -25.80 20.05 -9.93
C THR A 83 -24.69 19.01 -9.86
N VAL A 84 -24.92 17.94 -9.09
CA VAL A 84 -24.02 16.80 -8.95
C VAL A 84 -24.58 15.62 -9.75
N VAL A 85 -23.78 15.08 -10.66
CA VAL A 85 -24.16 13.91 -11.45
C VAL A 85 -23.51 12.67 -10.87
N VAL A 86 -24.33 11.76 -10.36
CA VAL A 86 -23.89 10.47 -9.82
C VAL A 86 -24.13 9.41 -10.88
N ASN A 87 -23.06 8.81 -11.40
CA ASN A 87 -23.09 7.76 -12.41
C ASN A 87 -22.37 6.52 -11.88
N LEU A 88 -23.01 5.35 -11.98
CA LEU A 88 -22.44 4.08 -11.52
C LEU A 88 -21.18 3.69 -12.30
N PHE A 89 -21.06 4.06 -13.57
CA PHE A 89 -19.87 3.79 -14.38
C PHE A 89 -18.64 4.55 -13.85
N GLU A 90 -18.79 5.85 -13.57
CA GLU A 90 -17.69 6.67 -13.02
C GLU A 90 -17.31 6.20 -11.61
N LEU A 91 -18.30 5.77 -10.80
CA LEU A 91 -18.02 5.18 -9.49
C LEU A 91 -17.16 3.91 -9.60
N LYS A 92 -17.50 3.00 -10.53
CA LYS A 92 -16.72 1.78 -10.80
C LYS A 92 -15.31 2.10 -11.31
N LYS A 93 -15.16 3.14 -12.14
CA LYS A 93 -13.85 3.62 -12.62
C LYS A 93 -13.00 4.16 -11.47
N LYS A 94 -13.57 4.96 -10.57
CA LYS A 94 -12.87 5.44 -9.36
C LYS A 94 -12.44 4.28 -8.46
N LEU A 95 -13.30 3.27 -8.28
CA LEU A 95 -12.94 2.05 -7.55
C LEU A 95 -11.73 1.35 -8.19
N TYR A 96 -11.73 1.21 -9.51
CA TYR A 96 -10.61 0.60 -10.24
C TYR A 96 -9.30 1.39 -10.05
N LEU A 97 -9.34 2.72 -10.17
CA LEU A 97 -8.16 3.58 -9.97
C LEU A 97 -7.63 3.50 -8.53
N ALA A 98 -8.51 3.50 -7.53
CA ALA A 98 -8.12 3.30 -6.14
C ALA A 98 -7.43 1.95 -5.94
N MET A 99 -7.99 0.86 -6.48
CA MET A 99 -7.37 -0.47 -6.42
C MET A 99 -6.00 -0.53 -7.12
N MET A 100 -5.83 0.18 -8.24
CA MET A 100 -4.52 0.30 -8.91
C MET A 100 -3.51 1.09 -8.07
N SER A 101 -3.94 2.17 -7.43
CA SER A 101 -3.09 2.96 -6.52
C SER A 101 -2.56 2.10 -5.36
N VAL A 102 -3.43 1.29 -4.74
CA VAL A 102 -3.04 0.32 -3.70
C VAL A 102 -2.05 -0.70 -4.24
N ASN A 103 -2.31 -1.27 -5.42
CA ASN A 103 -1.42 -2.24 -6.04
C ASN A 103 -0.02 -1.65 -6.24
N ILE A 104 0.08 -0.40 -6.70
CA ILE A 104 1.37 0.30 -6.86
C ILE A 104 2.04 0.57 -5.50
N LEU A 105 1.26 0.96 -4.49
CA LEU A 105 1.77 1.17 -3.12
C LEU A 105 2.42 -0.10 -2.58
N GLU A 106 1.71 -1.22 -2.64
CA GLU A 106 2.20 -2.47 -2.06
C GLU A 106 3.27 -3.15 -2.91
N ALA A 107 3.07 -3.25 -4.22
CA ALA A 107 3.98 -4.00 -5.09
C ALA A 107 5.27 -3.25 -5.43
N ILE A 108 5.26 -1.92 -5.39
CA ILE A 108 6.40 -1.10 -5.82
C ILE A 108 6.93 -0.27 -4.65
N ARG A 109 6.11 0.61 -4.06
CA ARG A 109 6.61 1.57 -3.07
C ARG A 109 7.13 0.88 -1.80
N PHE A 110 6.42 -0.14 -1.30
CA PHE A 110 6.93 -0.94 -0.18
C PHE A 110 8.18 -1.73 -0.53
N TYR A 111 8.28 -2.29 -1.74
CA TYR A 111 9.47 -3.03 -2.16
C TYR A 111 10.73 -2.16 -2.22
N VAL A 112 10.61 -0.92 -2.69
CA VAL A 112 11.72 0.04 -2.66
C VAL A 112 12.16 0.31 -1.20
N SER A 113 11.21 0.47 -0.28
CA SER A 113 11.51 0.62 1.16
C SER A 113 12.20 -0.62 1.77
N PHE A 114 11.75 -1.82 1.36
CA PHE A 114 12.37 -3.08 1.81
C PHE A 114 13.81 -3.22 1.30
N ALA A 115 14.10 -2.82 0.06
CA ALA A 115 15.45 -2.83 -0.48
C ALA A 115 16.41 -1.98 0.36
N CYS A 116 16.02 -0.75 0.71
CA CYS A 116 16.82 0.11 1.60
C CYS A 116 17.07 -0.53 2.98
N SER A 117 16.07 -1.22 3.51
CA SER A 117 16.15 -1.86 4.82
C SER A 117 17.03 -3.10 4.83
N PHE A 118 16.95 -3.93 3.78
CA PHE A 118 17.81 -5.10 3.64
C PHE A 118 19.27 -4.73 3.34
N ALA A 119 19.54 -3.59 2.69
CA ALA A 119 20.90 -3.10 2.50
C ALA A 119 21.66 -2.85 3.82
N PHE A 120 20.97 -2.45 4.89
CA PHE A 120 21.59 -2.36 6.22
C PHE A 120 21.84 -3.76 6.83
N ALA A 121 20.91 -4.69 6.61
CA ALA A 121 21.02 -6.06 7.09
C ALA A 121 22.19 -6.82 6.44
N GLU A 122 22.45 -6.59 5.15
CA GLU A 122 23.60 -7.15 4.43
C GLU A 122 24.95 -6.71 5.01
N ARG A 123 24.96 -5.62 5.78
CA ARG A 123 26.13 -5.09 6.48
C ARG A 123 26.16 -5.47 7.96
N GLU A 124 25.33 -6.43 8.38
CA GLU A 124 25.19 -6.90 9.77
C GLU A 124 24.74 -5.77 10.73
N LEU A 125 24.05 -4.75 10.21
CA LEU A 125 23.47 -3.65 10.98
C LEU A 125 21.95 -3.79 11.03
N MET A 126 21.35 -3.42 12.16
CA MET A 126 19.89 -3.38 12.34
C MET A 126 19.19 -4.73 12.11
N GLU A 127 19.83 -5.86 12.44
CA GLU A 127 19.31 -7.21 12.16
C GLU A 127 17.91 -7.48 12.76
N GLY A 128 17.62 -6.92 13.94
CA GLY A 128 16.30 -7.01 14.57
C GLY A 128 15.21 -6.33 13.72
N ASN A 129 15.52 -5.15 13.16
CA ASN A 129 14.65 -4.45 12.23
C ASN A 129 14.47 -5.27 10.92
N ALA A 130 15.56 -5.83 10.40
CA ALA A 130 15.53 -6.65 9.19
C ALA A 130 14.61 -7.88 9.31
N LYS A 131 14.59 -8.55 10.47
CA LYS A 131 13.68 -9.68 10.74
C LYS A 131 12.21 -9.25 10.73
N ILE A 132 11.88 -8.10 11.32
CA ILE A 132 10.52 -7.55 11.31
C ILE A 132 10.10 -7.18 9.88
N ILE A 133 10.99 -6.54 9.12
CA ILE A 133 10.73 -6.13 7.74
C ILE A 133 10.55 -7.33 6.80
N ARG A 134 11.28 -8.43 7.03
CA ARG A 134 11.10 -9.70 6.31
C ARG A 134 9.70 -10.29 6.48
N LEU A 135 9.11 -10.18 7.66
CA LEU A 135 7.72 -10.64 7.89
C LEU A 135 6.73 -9.78 7.10
N LYS A 136 6.93 -8.45 7.11
CA LYS A 136 6.10 -7.50 6.35
C LYS A 136 6.19 -7.71 4.84
N SER A 137 7.39 -7.95 4.30
CA SER A 137 7.58 -8.16 2.86
C SER A 137 6.84 -9.42 2.37
N CYS A 138 6.82 -10.48 3.18
CA CYS A 138 6.04 -11.69 2.90
C CYS A 138 4.52 -11.42 2.89
N GLN A 139 4.03 -10.66 3.87
CA GLN A 139 2.61 -10.27 3.93
C GLN A 139 2.21 -9.42 2.71
N SER A 140 3.01 -8.41 2.37
CA SER A 140 2.79 -7.58 1.19
C SER A 140 2.78 -8.38 -0.12
N CYS A 141 3.64 -9.40 -0.29
CA CYS A 141 3.53 -10.32 -1.43
C CYS A 141 2.15 -10.97 -1.51
N THR A 142 1.62 -11.41 -0.37
CA THR A 142 0.34 -12.10 -0.29
C THR A 142 -0.82 -11.15 -0.60
N HIS A 143 -0.80 -9.93 -0.07
CA HIS A 143 -1.80 -8.90 -0.36
C HIS A 143 -1.84 -8.56 -1.86
N ASN A 144 -0.68 -8.23 -2.44
CA ASN A 144 -0.55 -7.94 -3.87
C ASN A 144 -1.04 -9.11 -4.75
N SER A 145 -0.71 -10.36 -4.41
CA SER A 145 -1.17 -11.52 -5.17
C SER A 145 -2.70 -11.65 -5.22
N LYS A 146 -3.39 -11.22 -4.15
CA LYS A 146 -4.86 -11.24 -4.08
C LYS A 146 -5.46 -10.05 -4.81
N ILE A 147 -4.90 -8.86 -4.67
CA ILE A 147 -5.30 -7.66 -5.44
C ILE A 147 -5.22 -7.93 -6.95
N LEU A 148 -4.12 -8.53 -7.42
CA LEU A 148 -3.95 -8.93 -8.81
C LEU A 148 -5.05 -9.91 -9.26
N LYS A 149 -5.40 -10.91 -8.43
CA LYS A 149 -6.51 -11.83 -8.74
C LYS A 149 -7.86 -11.13 -8.81
N THR A 150 -8.12 -10.16 -7.93
CA THR A 150 -9.36 -9.36 -7.97
C THR A 150 -9.42 -8.51 -9.25
N ASN A 151 -8.29 -7.96 -9.69
CA ASN A 151 -8.18 -7.15 -10.89
C ASN A 151 -8.20 -7.99 -12.19
N GLN A 152 -7.65 -9.21 -12.16
CA GLN A 152 -7.59 -10.13 -13.31
C GLN A 152 -8.90 -10.86 -13.59
N ALA A 153 -9.86 -10.89 -12.65
CA ALA A 153 -11.16 -11.54 -12.85
C ALA A 153 -11.99 -10.99 -14.06
N LYS A 154 -11.50 -9.96 -14.77
CA LYS A 154 -12.07 -9.45 -16.04
C LYS A 154 -11.08 -9.29 -17.20
N SER A 155 -9.80 -9.60 -17.04
CA SER A 155 -8.78 -9.45 -18.08
C SER A 155 -8.11 -10.80 -18.36
N ASN A 156 -8.39 -11.37 -19.53
CA ASN A 156 -7.86 -12.67 -19.96
C ASN A 156 -6.38 -12.61 -20.41
N THR A 157 -5.55 -11.79 -19.75
CA THR A 157 -4.12 -11.65 -20.06
C THR A 157 -3.27 -11.91 -18.82
N ASN A 158 -2.52 -13.01 -18.86
CA ASN A 158 -1.61 -13.48 -17.83
C ASN A 158 -0.30 -12.67 -17.81
N ASN A 159 -0.36 -11.39 -17.45
CA ASN A 159 0.84 -10.60 -17.15
C ASN A 159 1.04 -10.54 -15.64
N VAL A 160 1.47 -11.67 -15.05
CA VAL A 160 1.92 -11.71 -13.64
C VAL A 160 3.43 -11.48 -13.62
N ILE A 161 3.86 -10.26 -13.25
CA ILE A 161 5.25 -10.02 -12.87
C ILE A 161 5.42 -10.60 -11.45
N ASN A 162 6.03 -11.78 -11.37
CA ASN A 162 6.27 -12.47 -10.11
C ASN A 162 7.54 -11.91 -9.42
N LEU A 163 7.37 -10.82 -8.65
CA LEU A 163 8.44 -10.21 -7.85
C LEU A 163 8.76 -10.97 -6.54
N CYS A 164 7.93 -11.94 -6.14
CA CYS A 164 8.09 -12.67 -4.87
C CYS A 164 8.67 -14.08 -5.05
N GLY A 165 8.89 -14.53 -6.29
CA GLY A 165 9.29 -15.91 -6.62
C GLY A 165 10.78 -16.23 -6.48
N THR A 166 11.65 -15.24 -6.30
CA THR A 166 13.07 -15.49 -6.06
C THR A 166 13.34 -15.44 -4.57
N THR A 167 13.40 -16.62 -3.95
CA THR A 167 14.26 -16.78 -2.78
C THR A 167 15.65 -16.29 -3.23
N HIS A 168 16.08 -15.13 -2.71
CA HIS A 168 17.49 -14.77 -2.73
C HIS A 168 18.21 -15.89 -1.98
N LYS A 169 18.66 -16.92 -2.70
CA LYS A 169 19.77 -17.73 -2.26
C LYS A 169 20.91 -16.73 -2.08
N ILE A 170 21.27 -16.49 -0.82
CA ILE A 170 22.47 -15.77 -0.44
C ILE A 170 23.63 -16.64 -0.93
N THR A 171 23.93 -16.52 -2.22
CA THR A 171 25.17 -17.03 -2.79
C THR A 171 26.15 -15.90 -2.59
N LYS A 172 27.06 -16.08 -1.63
CA LYS A 172 28.24 -15.22 -1.44
C LYS A 172 28.97 -15.15 -2.77
N ASN A 173 28.72 -14.11 -3.56
CA ASN A 173 29.62 -13.66 -4.61
C ASN A 173 29.35 -12.18 -4.84
N ALA A 174 30.20 -11.38 -4.21
CA ALA A 174 30.33 -9.96 -4.43
C ALA A 174 30.46 -9.69 -5.94
N THR A 175 29.46 -9.06 -6.53
CA THR A 175 29.65 -8.33 -7.78
C THR A 175 28.99 -6.96 -7.62
N GLN A 176 29.84 -5.95 -7.66
CA GLN A 176 29.52 -4.55 -7.41
C GLN A 176 28.40 -4.05 -8.33
N LEU A 177 27.27 -3.64 -7.75
CA LEU A 177 26.39 -2.66 -8.38
C LEU A 177 26.99 -1.27 -8.13
N LYS A 178 27.79 -0.80 -9.10
CA LYS A 178 28.14 0.62 -9.22
C LYS A 178 26.88 1.37 -9.61
N ILE A 179 26.28 2.09 -8.67
CA ILE A 179 25.32 3.14 -8.96
C ILE A 179 26.16 4.37 -9.31
N ALA A 180 26.14 4.76 -10.59
CA ALA A 180 26.65 6.05 -11.02
C ALA A 180 25.75 7.17 -10.47
N ALA A 181 26.40 8.28 -10.14
CA ALA A 181 25.87 9.47 -9.48
C ALA A 181 24.53 9.99 -10.00
#